data_AF-A0A699T0M9-F1
#
_entry.id   AF-A0A699T0M9-F1
#
_cell.length_a   1.000
_cell.length_b   1.000
_cell.length_c   1.000
_cell.angle_alpha   90.00
_cell.angle_beta   90.00
_cell.angle_gamma   90.00
#
_symmetry.space_group_name_H-M   'P 1'
#
loop_
_entity.id
_entity.type
_entity.pdbx_description
1 polymer ?
#
loop_
_entity_poly.entity_id
_entity_poly.type
_entity_poly.pdbx_seq_one_letter_code
_entity_poly.pdbx_strand_id
1 'polypeptide(L)' 'MDECLALADLGASINLMPFSVWEALSLPELTPTCMTLKLADRSVSKPIGIAKDVPFKVGVFHFP' A
#
# COMPACT_ATOMS: atom_id res chain seq x y z
N MET A 1 7.18 -17.26 -0.05
CA MET A 1 7.20 -15.79 -0.15
C MET A 1 5.93 -15.48 -0.90
N ASP A 2 4.94 -14.93 -0.22
CA ASP A 2 3.65 -14.69 -0.84
C ASP A 2 3.80 -13.60 -1.91
N GLU A 3 3.46 -13.96 -3.14
CA GLU A 3 3.57 -13.08 -4.30
C GLU A 3 2.24 -12.32 -4.46
N CYS A 4 2.33 -11.00 -4.58
CA CYS A 4 1.18 -10.13 -4.81
C CYS A 4 1.28 -9.50 -6.20
N LEU A 5 0.16 -9.41 -6.90
CA LEU A 5 0.07 -8.59 -8.11
C LEU A 5 -0.09 -7.13 -7.72
N ALA A 6 0.71 -6.26 -8.32
CA ALA A 6 0.68 -4.82 -8.10
C ALA A 6 0.35 -4.08 -9.40
N LEU A 7 -0.47 -3.03 -9.28
CA LEU A 7 -0.73 -2.11 -10.38
C LEU A 7 0.35 -1.02 -10.39
N ALA A 8 1.07 -0.88 -11.50
CA ALA A 8 2.02 0.21 -11.70
C ALA A 8 1.29 1.42 -12.31
N ASP A 9 0.94 2.38 -11.47
CA ASP A 9 0.30 3.64 -11.88
C ASP A 9 1.27 4.82 -11.74
N LEU A 10 1.75 5.34 -12.88
CA LEU A 10 2.65 6.50 -12.92
C LEU A 10 1.94 7.82 -12.62
N GLY A 11 0.61 7.86 -12.68
CA GLY A 11 -0.20 9.02 -12.32
C GLY A 11 -0.54 9.08 -10.83
N ALA A 12 -0.32 7.99 -10.09
CA ALA A 12 -0.54 7.94 -8.65
C ALA A 12 0.61 8.60 -7.88
N SER A 13 0.28 9.51 -6.97
CA SER A 13 1.26 10.16 -6.09
C SER A 13 1.57 9.36 -4.82
N ILE A 14 0.85 8.26 -4.57
CA ILE A 14 0.98 7.41 -3.38
C ILE A 14 0.79 5.94 -3.77
N ASN A 15 1.43 5.04 -3.03
CA ASN A 15 1.20 3.61 -3.12
C ASN A 15 0.08 3.20 -2.16
N LEU A 16 -0.81 2.32 -2.62
CA LEU A 16 -1.89 1.76 -1.81
C LEU A 16 -1.76 0.24 -1.75
N MET A 17 -2.01 -0.33 -0.57
CA MET A 17 -2.13 -1.76 -0.37
C MET A 17 -3.47 -2.05 0.32
N PRO A 18 -4.28 -2.99 -0.18
CA PRO A 18 -5.47 -3.43 0.54
C PRO A 18 -5.10 -3.98 1.91
N PHE A 19 -5.89 -3.65 2.93
CA PHE A 19 -5.61 -4.07 4.31
C PHE A 19 -5.57 -5.59 4.45
N SER A 20 -6.44 -6.32 3.75
CA SER A 20 -6.43 -7.78 3.74
C SER A 20 -5.11 -8.37 3.24
N VAL A 21 -4.44 -7.72 2.29
CA VAL A 21 -3.11 -8.14 1.80
C VAL A 21 -2.05 -7.84 2.85
N TRP A 22 -2.12 -6.67 3.48
CA TRP A 22 -1.22 -6.29 4.58
C TRP A 22 -1.27 -7.30 5.74
N GLU A 23 -2.48 -7.72 6.14
CA GLU A 23 -2.70 -8.75 7.16
C GLU A 23 -2.21 -10.13 6.70
N ALA A 24 -2.50 -10.53 5.46
CA ALA A 24 -2.06 -11.81 4.91
C ALA A 24 -0.53 -11.94 4.88
N LEU A 25 0.17 -10.83 4.62
CA LEU A 25 1.64 -10.76 4.64
C LEU A 25 2.22 -10.69 6.06
N SER A 26 1.38 -10.65 7.10
CA SER A 26 1.80 -10.53 8.51
C SER A 26 2.73 -9.34 8.75
N LEU A 27 2.46 -8.22 8.08
CA LEU A 27 3.28 -7.01 8.17
C LEU A 27 3.03 -6.26 9.49
N PRO A 28 3.98 -5.43 9.94
CA PRO A 28 3.87 -4.69 11.20
C PRO A 28 2.63 -3.80 11.30
N GLU A 29 2.29 -3.41 12.52
CA GLU A 29 1.16 -2.52 12.77
C GLU A 29 1.32 -1.18 12.03
N LEU A 30 0.22 -0.71 11.45
CA LEU A 30 0.17 0.55 10.72
C LEU A 30 0.11 1.73 11.68
N THR A 31 0.78 2.82 11.35
CA THR A 31 0.60 4.07 12.11
C THR A 31 -0.73 4.71 11.72
N PRO A 32 -1.67 4.95 12.66
CA PRO A 32 -2.94 5.60 12.33
C PRO A 32 -2.75 6.95 11.63
N THR A 33 -3.65 7.28 10.71
CA THR A 33 -3.59 8.55 9.97
C THR A 33 -4.97 9.20 9.89
N CYS A 34 -4.98 10.54 9.91
CA CYS A 34 -6.19 11.33 9.65
C CYS A 34 -6.37 11.64 8.15
N MET A 35 -5.52 11.08 7.28
CA MET A 35 -5.58 11.30 5.85
C MET A 35 -6.90 10.82 5.25
N THR A 36 -7.35 11.51 4.20
CA THR A 36 -8.49 11.11 3.41
C THR A 36 -8.09 11.15 1.94
N LEU A 37 -8.43 10.10 1.19
CA LEU A 37 -8.09 9.95 -0.21
C LEU A 37 -9.32 10.17 -1.07
N LYS A 38 -9.15 10.89 -2.18
CA LYS A 38 -10.16 10.99 -3.22
C LYS A 38 -9.71 10.17 -4.42
N LEU A 39 -10.45 9.12 -4.73
CA LEU A 39 -10.12 8.20 -5.81
C LEU A 39 -10.62 8.73 -7.16
N ALA A 40 -10.17 8.12 -8.26
CA ALA A 40 -10.53 8.53 -9.62
C ALA A 40 -12.04 8.42 -9.91
N ASP A 41 -12.72 7.48 -9.26
CA ASP A 41 -14.18 7.31 -9.28
C ASP A 41 -14.92 8.37 -8.42
N ARG A 42 -14.19 9.33 -7.86
CA ARG A 42 -14.66 10.40 -6.96
C ARG A 42 -15.12 9.91 -5.59
N SER A 43 -14.97 8.61 -5.30
CA SER A 43 -15.20 8.10 -3.96
C SER A 43 -14.15 8.65 -2.99
N VAL A 44 -14.52 8.65 -1.72
CA VAL A 44 -13.67 9.12 -0.62
C VAL A 44 -13.36 7.92 0.26
N SER A 45 -12.08 7.65 0.46
CA SER A 45 -11.60 6.54 1.29
C SER A 45 -10.72 7.06 2.43
N LYS A 46 -10.80 6.39 3.58
CA LYS A 46 -9.94 6.66 4.74
C LYS A 46 -9.03 5.45 4.97
N PRO A 47 -7.71 5.58 4.73
CA PRO A 47 -6.76 4.53 5.07
C PRO A 47 -6.79 4.21 6.56
N ILE A 48 -6.62 2.93 6.90
CA ILE A 48 -6.51 2.50 8.31
C ILE A 48 -5.24 3.06 8.96
N GLY A 49 -4.16 3.16 8.19
CA GLY A 49 -2.92 3.76 8.64
C GLY A 49 -1.93 3.93 7.49
N ILE A 50 -0.73 4.36 7.84
CA ILE A 50 0.41 4.49 6.94
C ILE A 50 1.53 3.57 7.40
N ALA A 51 2.25 3.05 6.42
CA ALA A 51 3.55 2.42 6.63
C ALA A 51 4.61 3.27 5.93
N LYS A 52 5.78 3.37 6.56
CA LYS A 52 6.94 4.08 6.01
C LYS A 52 8.07 3.09 5.83
N ASP A 53 8.84 3.27 4.75
CA ASP A 53 10.08 2.52 4.50
C ASP A 53 9.86 1.00 4.54
N VAL A 54 8.82 0.55 3.82
CA VAL A 54 8.49 -0.87 3.69
C VAL A 54 9.31 -1.45 2.54
N PRO A 55 10.31 -2.30 2.82
CA PRO A 55 11.11 -2.90 1.77
C PRO A 55 10.25 -3.86 0.95
N PHE A 56 10.40 -3.81 -0.37
CA PHE A 56 9.67 -4.68 -1.28
C PHE A 56 10.56 -5.24 -2.39
N LYS A 57 10.09 -6.32 -3.01
CA LYS A 57 10.81 -7.04 -4.06
C LYS A 57 9.99 -7.03 -5.35
N VAL A 58 10.63 -6.69 -6.46
CA VAL A 58 10.05 -6.77 -7.81
C VAL A 58 10.93 -7.66 -8.67
N GLY A 59 10.43 -8.85 -9.02
CA GLY A 59 11.23 -9.87 -9.70
C GLY A 59 12.45 -10.24 -8.87
N VAL A 60 13.65 -9.94 -9.36
CA VAL A 60 14.92 -10.19 -8.65
C VAL A 60 15.45 -8.98 -7.86
N PHE A 61 14.83 -7.82 -8.03
CA PHE A 61 15.30 -6.56 -7.45
C PHE A 61 14.66 -6.30 -6.09
N HIS A 62 15.45 -5.74 -5.17
CA HIS A 62 15.00 -5.33 -3.84
C HIS A 62 15.11 -3.81 -3.73
N PHE A 63 14.05 -3.19 -3.23
CA PHE A 63 13.97 -1.75 -2.98
C PHE A 63 13.86 -1.51 -1.47
N PRO A 64 14.59 -0.53 -0.93
CA PRO A 64 14.44 -0.11 0.46
C PRO A 64 13.08 0.55 0.70
#